data_AF-A0A9D8YP15-F1
#
_entry.id   AF-A0A9D8YP15-F1
#
_cell.length_a   1.000
_cell.length_b   1.000
_cell.length_c   1.000
_cell.angle_alpha   90.00
_cell.angle_beta   90.00
_cell.angle_gamma   90.00
#
_symmetry.space_group_name_H-M   'P 1'
#
loop_
_entity.id
_entity.type
_entity.pdbx_description
1 polymer ?
#
loop_
_entity_poly.entity_id
_entity_poly.type
_entity_poly.pdbx_seq_one_letter_code
_entity_poly.pdbx_strand_id
1 'polypeptide(L)'
;MKLDEYTLAAYLAGELPTSARQTVAAELVQDYEAREILHLACEALAAALTHDPIRRHLEDHAARPPARPGLLAADRSPFRLPDGQA
;
A
#
# COMPACT_ATOMS: atom_id res chain seq x y z
N MET A 1 -11.28 0.88 -20.82
CA MET A 1 -10.64 -0.34 -20.27
C MET A 1 -11.25 -0.56 -18.89
N LYS A 2 -11.74 -1.75 -18.50
CA LYS A 2 -12.36 -1.89 -17.16
C LYS A 2 -11.26 -1.88 -16.09
N LEU A 3 -11.36 -0.98 -15.10
CA LEU A 3 -10.41 -0.93 -13.99
C LEU A 3 -10.67 -2.11 -13.07
N ASP A 4 -9.64 -2.90 -12.80
CA ASP A 4 -9.69 -3.97 -11.82
C ASP A 4 -9.25 -3.49 -10.43
N GLU A 5 -9.58 -4.28 -9.41
CA GLU A 5 -9.27 -3.98 -8.01
C GLU A 5 -7.76 -3.86 -7.77
N TYR A 6 -6.94 -4.63 -8.49
CA TYR A 6 -5.49 -4.61 -8.35
C TYR A 6 -4.89 -3.29 -8.86
N THR A 7 -5.41 -2.77 -9.96
CA THR A 7 -5.04 -1.48 -10.55
C THR A 7 -5.47 -0.34 -9.64
N LEU A 8 -6.67 -0.41 -9.06
CA LEU A 8 -7.16 0.58 -8.08
C LEU A 8 -6.31 0.57 -6.81
N ALA A 9 -5.92 -0.60 -6.30
CA ALA A 9 -5.04 -0.73 -5.15
C ALA A 9 -3.64 -0.14 -5.43
N ALA A 10 -3.05 -0.46 -6.59
CA ALA A 10 -1.76 0.10 -7.00
C ALA A 10 -1.82 1.63 -7.21
N TYR A 11 -2.96 2.14 -7.71
CA TYR A 11 -3.21 3.58 -7.83
C TYR A 11 -3.27 4.25 -6.44
N LEU A 12 -4.02 3.67 -5.49
CA LEU A 12 -4.14 4.14 -4.12
C LEU A 12 -2.79 4.12 -3.37
N ALA A 13 -2.00 3.06 -3.56
CA ALA A 13 -0.67 2.91 -2.98
C ALA A 13 0.39 3.85 -3.60
N GLY A 14 0.06 4.52 -4.71
CA GLY A 14 1.00 5.39 -5.43
C GLY A 14 2.11 4.64 -6.17
N GLU A 15 1.96 3.33 -6.37
CA GLU A 15 2.95 2.44 -7.01
C GLU A 15 2.90 2.50 -8.54
N LEU A 16 1.86 3.10 -9.11
CA LEU A 16 1.72 3.23 -10.56
C LEU A 16 2.65 4.30 -11.16
N PRO A 17 3.25 4.02 -12.34
CA PRO A 17 4.00 5.02 -13.08
C PRO A 17 3.09 6.18 -13.53
N THR A 18 3.67 7.36 -13.77
CA THR A 18 2.92 8.58 -14.08
C THR A 18 1.99 8.45 -15.28
N SER A 19 2.41 7.76 -16.35
CA SER A 19 1.57 7.49 -17.51
C SER A 19 0.34 6.63 -17.15
N ALA A 20 0.54 5.56 -16.38
CA ALA A 20 -0.55 4.70 -15.92
C ALA A 20 -1.52 5.42 -14.98
N ARG A 21 -1.01 6.30 -14.09
CA ARG A 21 -1.86 7.14 -13.23
C ARG A 21 -2.77 8.06 -14.02
N GLN A 22 -2.28 8.67 -15.10
CA GLN A 22 -3.10 9.52 -15.96
C GLN A 22 -4.19 8.71 -16.66
N THR A 23 -3.88 7.51 -17.15
CA THR A 23 -4.87 6.61 -17.74
C THR A 23 -5.93 6.17 -16.74
N VAL A 24 -5.52 5.75 -15.52
CA VAL A 24 -6.46 5.37 -14.46
C VAL A 24 -7.34 6.56 -14.05
N ALA A 25 -6.78 7.75 -13.91
CA ALA A 25 -7.54 8.96 -13.61
C ALA A 25 -8.58 9.29 -14.69
N ALA A 26 -8.24 9.12 -15.97
CA ALA A 26 -9.17 9.33 -17.08
C ALA A 26 -10.30 8.28 -17.09
N GLU A 27 -9.99 7.01 -16.83
CA GLU A 27 -10.98 5.93 -16.76
C GLU A 27 -11.90 6.08 -15.54
N LEU A 28 -11.37 6.52 -14.38
CA LEU A 28 -12.17 6.86 -13.19
C LEU A 28 -13.19 7.97 -13.46
N VAL A 29 -12.97 8.87 -14.42
CA VAL A 29 -13.97 9.89 -14.80
C VAL A 29 -15.16 9.28 -15.53
N GLN A 30 -14.98 8.13 -16.18
CA GLN A 30 -16.03 7.47 -16.96
C GLN A 30 -16.71 6.32 -16.20
N ASP A 31 -16.01 5.72 -15.24
CA ASP A 31 -16.49 4.55 -14.49
C ASP A 31 -16.94 4.92 -13.07
N TYR A 32 -18.26 4.96 -12.85
CA TYR A 32 -18.85 5.28 -11.55
C TYR A 32 -18.58 4.19 -10.50
N GLU A 33 -18.66 2.92 -10.88
CA GLU A 33 -18.46 1.78 -9.97
C GLU A 33 -17.02 1.81 -9.41
N ALA A 34 -16.04 2.02 -10.29
CA ALA A 34 -14.64 2.14 -9.88
C ALA A 34 -14.38 3.33 -8.95
N ARG A 35 -15.08 4.46 -9.14
CA ARG A 35 -14.99 5.62 -8.23
C ARG A 35 -15.53 5.31 -6.84
N GLU A 36 -16.68 4.65 -6.75
CA GLU A 36 -17.28 4.28 -5.46
C GLU A 36 -16.36 3.33 -4.69
N ILE A 37 -15.78 2.33 -5.37
CA ILE A 37 -14.82 1.41 -4.76
C ILE A 37 -13.59 2.17 -4.24
N LEU A 38 -13.03 3.06 -5.07
CA LEU A 38 -11.86 3.85 -4.67
C LEU A 38 -12.18 4.80 -3.51
N HIS A 39 -13.37 5.41 -3.50
CA HIS A 39 -13.84 6.27 -2.43
C HIS A 39 -13.96 5.50 -1.11
N LEU A 40 -14.62 4.35 -1.13
CA LEU A 40 -14.75 3.47 0.04
C LEU A 40 -13.39 3.02 0.58
N ALA A 41 -12.44 2.68 -0.31
CA ALA A 41 -11.08 2.32 0.08
C ALA A 41 -10.34 3.49 0.77
N CYS A 42 -10.51 4.72 0.27
CA CYS A 42 -9.97 5.92 0.90
C CYS A 42 -10.57 6.17 2.29
N GLU A 43 -11.88 6.02 2.44
CA GLU A 43 -12.56 6.18 3.73
C GLU A 43 -12.11 5.12 4.74
N ALA A 44 -12.02 3.85 4.32
CA ALA A 44 -11.53 2.76 5.15
C ALA A 44 -10.08 3.00 5.60
N LEU A 45 -9.20 3.47 4.71
CA LEU A 45 -7.82 3.84 5.05
C LEU A 45 -7.79 5.01 6.04
N ALA A 46 -8.58 6.05 5.82
CA ALA A 46 -8.65 7.19 6.75
C ALA A 46 -9.14 6.76 8.14
N ALA A 47 -10.16 5.90 8.21
CA ALA A 47 -10.64 5.33 9.46
C ALA A 47 -9.56 4.46 10.14
N ALA A 48 -8.85 3.63 9.38
CA ALA A 48 -7.75 2.83 9.89
C ALA A 48 -6.61 3.67 10.49
N LEU A 49 -6.30 4.82 9.87
CA LEU A 49 -5.27 5.75 10.35
C LEU A 49 -5.68 6.51 11.62
N THR A 50 -6.98 6.63 11.93
CA THR A 50 -7.43 7.26 13.19
C THR A 50 -7.54 6.26 14.34
N HIS A 51 -7.58 4.96 14.03
CA HIS A 51 -7.69 3.89 15.03
C HIS A 51 -6.30 3.37 15.45
N ASP A 52 -5.79 3.78 16.62
CA ASP A 52 -4.39 3.60 17.05
C ASP A 52 -3.80 2.17 16.90
N PRO A 53 -4.49 1.06 17.27
CA PRO A 53 -3.95 -0.28 17.03
C PRO A 53 -3.81 -0.65 15.55
N ILE A 54 -4.70 -0.15 14.68
CA ILE A 54 -4.63 -0.39 13.23
C ILE A 54 -3.56 0.49 12.60
N ARG A 55 -3.50 1.77 12.99
CA ARG A 55 -2.46 2.70 12.57
C ARG A 55 -1.05 2.16 12.84
N ARG A 56 -0.79 1.69 14.08
CA ARG A 56 0.51 1.09 14.42
C ARG A 56 0.82 -0.14 13.58
N HIS A 57 -0.17 -0.99 13.32
CA HIS A 57 0.01 -2.16 12.46
C HIS A 57 0.36 -1.78 11.01
N LEU A 58 -0.23 -0.71 10.48
CA LEU A 58 0.08 -0.18 9.15
C LEU A 58 1.48 0.43 9.09
N GLU A 59 1.88 1.21 10.10
CA GLU A 59 3.23 1.77 10.23
C GLU A 59 4.30 0.66 10.29
N ASP A 60 4.06 -0.40 11.08
CA ASP A 60 4.93 -1.57 11.15
C ASP A 60 5.05 -2.29 9.81
N HIS A 61 3.96 -2.40 9.06
CA HIS A 61 3.96 -2.99 7.73
C HIS A 61 4.72 -2.13 6.71
N ALA A 62 4.54 -0.81 6.73
CA ALA A 62 5.24 0.12 5.85
C ALA A 62 6.76 0.18 6.14
N ALA A 63 7.15 0.00 7.41
CA ALA A 63 8.55 -0.05 7.83
C ALA A 63 9.26 -1.37 7.46
N ARG A 64 8.53 -2.42 7.04
CA ARG A 64 9.14 -3.70 6.68
C ARG A 64 9.86 -3.61 5.33
N PRO A 65 11.04 -4.23 5.21
CA PRO A 65 11.69 -4.39 3.91
C PRO A 65 10.75 -5.11 2.92
N PRO A 66 10.74 -4.68 1.64
CA PRO A 66 9.86 -5.25 0.63
C PRO A 66 10.06 -6.76 0.51
N ALA A 67 9.00 -7.45 0.08
CA ALA A 67 9.05 -8.88 -0.11
C ALA A 67 10.06 -9.27 -1.20
N ARG A 68 10.92 -10.25 -0.88
CA ARG A 68 11.89 -10.83 -1.80
C ARG A 68 11.57 -12.32 -1.97
N PRO A 69 11.53 -12.85 -3.20
CA PRO A 69 11.37 -14.28 -3.44
C PRO A 69 12.43 -15.08 -2.68
N GLY A 70 12.01 -16.16 -2.00
CA GLY A 70 12.92 -17.05 -1.28
C GLY A 70 13.38 -16.58 0.11
N LEU A 71 12.99 -15.39 0.57
CA LEU A 71 13.26 -14.93 1.94
C LEU A 71 11.96 -14.84 2.77
N LEU A 72 11.93 -15.53 3.91
CA LEU A 72 10.83 -15.38 4.86
C LEU A 72 10.90 -14.02 5.54
N ALA A 73 9.78 -13.57 6.10
CA ALA A 73 9.72 -12.29 6.82
C ALA A 73 10.71 -12.23 8.00
N ALA A 74 10.92 -13.36 8.69
CA ALA A 74 11.89 -13.48 9.78
C ALA A 74 13.36 -13.25 9.33
N ASP A 75 13.66 -13.54 8.07
CA ASP A 75 15.02 -13.39 7.52
C ASP A 75 15.35 -11.95 7.09
N ARG A 76 14.36 -11.04 7.14
CA ARG A 76 14.49 -9.64 6.69
C ARG A 76 14.87 -8.69 7.82
N SER A 77 14.97 -9.18 9.06
CA SER A 77 15.43 -8.36 10.17
C SER A 77 16.90 -7.96 9.95
N PRO A 78 17.24 -6.67 10.05
CA PRO A 78 18.63 -6.26 10.02
C PRO A 78 19.38 -6.94 11.17
N PHE A 79 20.54 -7.52 10.86
CA PHE A 79 21.47 -8.05 11.85
C PHE A 79 21.74 -6.97 12.90
N ARG A 80 21.23 -7.15 14.13
CA ARG A 80 21.63 -6.30 15.27
C ARG A 80 23.00 -6.76 15.71
N LEU A 81 24.00 -5.90 15.56
CA LEU A 81 25.24 -6.03 16.30
C LEU A 81 24.90 -6.01 17.80
N PRO A 82 25.38 -6.98 18.60
CA PRO A 82 25.26 -6.87 20.05
C PRO A 82 26.06 -5.65 20.51
N ASP A 83 25.40 -4.76 21.24
CA ASP A 83 26.06 -3.62 21.88
C ASP A 83 27.19 -4.12 22.79
N GLY A 84 28.42 -3.73 22.48
CA GLY A 84 29.54 -3.70 23.44
C GLY A 84 30.51 -4.88 23.44
N GLN A 85 31.38 -4.96 22.41
CA GLN A 85 32.78 -5.40 22.61
C GLN A 85 33.72 -4.54 21.76
N ALA A 86 34.29 -3.51 22.40
CA ALA A 86 35.53 -2.83 22.02
C ALA A 86 36.38 -2.70 23.28
#